data_AF-A0A8S2YI72-F1
#
_entry.id   AF-A0A8S2YI72-F1
#
_cell.length_a   1.000
_cell.length_b   1.000
_cell.length_c   1.000
_cell.angle_alpha   90.00
_cell.angle_beta   90.00
_cell.angle_gamma   90.00
#
_symmetry.space_group_name_H-M   'P 1'
#
loop_
_entity.id
_entity.type
_entity.pdbx_description
1 polymer ?
#
loop_
_entity_poly.entity_id
_entity_poly.type
_entity_poly.pdbx_seq_one_letter_code
_entity_poly.pdbx_strand_id
1 'polypeptide(L)' 'VFILAFGVSFYGLVHGVQDFSWHIPREILNLAFWQIFGELNALETFESMSIKKQPKKIL' A
#
# COMPACT_ATOMS: atom_id res chain seq x y z
N VAL A 1 -13.78 -10.17 6.40
CA VAL A 1 -14.09 -10.13 4.96
C VAL A 1 -13.78 -8.76 4.35
N PHE A 2 -14.40 -7.67 4.83
CA PHE A 2 -14.18 -6.31 4.29
C PHE A 2 -12.70 -5.87 4.26
N ILE A 3 -11.98 -6.02 5.38
CA ILE A 3 -10.57 -5.64 5.51
C ILE A 3 -9.69 -6.31 4.44
N LEU A 4 -9.92 -7.60 4.19
CA LEU A 4 -9.15 -8.36 3.20
C LEU A 4 -9.51 -7.93 1.77
N ALA A 5 -10.80 -7.76 1.46
CA ALA A 5 -11.24 -7.32 0.14
C ALA A 5 -10.66 -5.95 -0.24
N PHE A 6 -10.67 -5.00 0.71
CA PHE A 6 -10.08 -3.69 0.53
C PHE A 6 -8.55 -3.76 0.46
N GLY A 7 -7.92 -4.39 1.46
CA GLY A 7 -6.46 -4.41 1.58
C GLY A 7 -5.77 -5.13 0.43
N VAL A 8 -6.29 -6.27 -0.03
CA VAL A 8 -5.72 -7.02 -1.17
C VAL A 8 -5.83 -6.19 -2.46
N SER A 9 -7.00 -5.60 -2.72
CA SER A 9 -7.22 -4.79 -3.93
C SER A 9 -6.34 -3.55 -3.95
N PHE A 10 -6.25 -2.84 -2.80
CA PHE A 10 -5.40 -1.66 -2.66
C PHE A 10 -3.92 -2.00 -2.83
N TYR A 11 -3.44 -3.04 -2.14
CA TYR A 11 -2.06 -3.48 -2.24
C TYR A 11 -1.69 -3.85 -3.68
N GLY A 12 -2.55 -4.60 -4.38
CA GLY A 12 -2.34 -4.99 -5.77
C GLY A 12 -2.28 -3.79 -6.74
N LEU A 13 -3.12 -2.77 -6.54
CA LEU A 13 -3.07 -1.54 -7.33
C LEU A 13 -1.78 -0.76 -7.13
N VAL A 14 -1.30 -0.68 -5.90
CA VAL A 14 -0.12 0.13 -5.54
C VAL A 14 1.19 -0.54 -5.95
N HIS A 15 1.29 -1.83 -5.65
CA HIS A 15 2.54 -2.56 -5.75
C HIS A 15 2.70 -3.30 -7.09
N GLY A 16 1.61 -3.50 -7.83
CA GLY A 16 1.60 -4.23 -9.08
C GLY A 16 1.93 -5.72 -8.87
N VAL A 17 2.52 -6.33 -9.90
CA VAL A 17 2.94 -7.74 -9.84
C VAL A 17 4.21 -7.85 -9.00
N GLN A 18 4.17 -8.68 -7.96
CA GLN A 18 5.29 -8.96 -7.07
C GLN A 18 5.41 -10.46 -6.82
N ASP A 19 6.62 -10.91 -6.51
CA ASP A 19 6.84 -12.27 -6.03
C ASP A 19 6.23 -12.45 -4.64
N PHE A 20 5.67 -13.63 -4.40
CA PHE A 20 5.05 -13.91 -3.12
C PHE A 20 6.07 -13.90 -1.99
N SER A 21 5.73 -13.19 -0.92
CA SER A 21 6.49 -13.18 0.32
C SER A 21 5.57 -13.11 1.52
N TRP A 22 5.99 -13.72 2.62
CA TRP A 22 5.21 -13.79 3.87
C TRP A 22 4.98 -12.43 4.53
N HIS A 23 5.68 -11.36 4.11
CA HIS A 23 5.37 -10.00 4.56
C HIS A 23 4.08 -9.43 3.95
N ILE A 24 3.69 -9.88 2.74
CA ILE A 24 2.57 -9.31 1.98
C ILE A 24 1.23 -9.42 2.75
N PRO A 25 0.84 -10.59 3.29
CA PRO A 25 -0.41 -10.71 4.03
C PRO A 25 -0.41 -9.85 5.30
N ARG A 26 0.75 -9.71 5.96
CA ARG A 26 0.90 -8.89 7.17
C ARG A 26 0.72 -7.41 6.86
N GLU A 27 1.32 -6.94 5.76
CA GLU A 27 1.18 -5.55 5.31
C GLU A 27 -0.27 -5.23 4.93
N ILE A 28 -0.91 -6.11 4.15
CA ILE A 28 -2.33 -5.97 3.76
C ILE A 28 -3.24 -5.82 4.99
N LEU A 29 -3.06 -6.68 6.00
CA LEU A 29 -3.87 -6.65 7.21
C LEU A 29 -3.58 -5.43 8.07
N ASN A 30 -2.31 -5.11 8.31
CA ASN A 30 -1.93 -3.98 9.15
C ASN A 30 -2.47 -2.66 8.57
N LEU A 31 -2.26 -2.44 7.28
CA LEU A 31 -2.66 -1.22 6.59
C LEU A 31 -4.18 -1.01 6.67
N ALA A 32 -4.94 -2.04 6.31
CA ALA A 32 -6.39 -1.98 6.31
C ALA A 32 -6.98 -1.94 7.74
N PHE A 33 -6.31 -2.53 8.73
CA PHE A 33 -6.74 -2.48 10.12
C PHE A 33 -6.55 -1.09 10.74
N TRP A 34 -5.38 -0.48 10.56
CA TRP A 34 -5.07 0.83 11.14
C TRP A 34 -5.93 1.96 10.55
N GLN A 35 -6.34 1.84 9.28
CA GLN A 35 -7.29 2.77 8.66
C GLN A 35 -8.65 2.82 9.36
N ILE A 36 -9.10 1.73 10.00
CA ILE A 36 -10.38 1.73 10.75
C ILE A 36 -10.31 2.68 11.95
N PHE A 37 -9.13 2.86 12.53
CA PHE A 37 -8.91 3.68 13.72
C PHE A 37 -8.45 5.11 13.40
N GLY A 38 -8.48 5.52 12.12
CA GLY A 38 -8.08 6.87 11.70
C GLY A 38 -6.57 7.09 11.57
N GLU A 39 -5.77 6.04 11.71
CA GLU A 39 -4.32 6.11 11.48
C GLU A 39 -4.04 6.12 9.98
N LEU A 40 -3.78 7.32 9.43
CA LEU A 40 -3.46 7.53 8.01
C LEU A 40 -1.96 7.48 7.71
N ASN A 41 -1.09 7.21 8.69
CA ASN A 41 0.37 7.15 8.50
C ASN A 41 0.80 6.14 7.41
N ALA A 42 0.00 5.10 7.17
CA ALA A 42 0.24 4.21 6.04
C ALA A 42 0.14 4.98 4.70
N LEU A 43 -0.87 5.85 4.53
CA LEU A 43 -1.04 6.73 3.35
C LEU A 43 0.15 7.69 3.16
N GLU A 44 0.72 8.24 4.22
CA GLU A 44 1.91 9.10 4.11
C GLU A 44 3.14 8.32 3.61
N THR A 45 3.30 7.08 4.07
CA THR A 45 4.34 6.18 3.55
C THR A 45 4.11 5.91 2.06
N PHE A 46 2.85 5.80 1.62
CA PHE A 46 2.49 5.65 0.20
C PHE A 46 2.76 6.90 -0.65
N GLU A 47 2.44 8.09 -0.14
CA GLU A 47 2.71 9.36 -0.84
C GLU A 47 4.21 9.53 -1.09
N SER A 48 5.04 9.19 -0.11
CA SER A 48 6.50 9.24 -0.24
C SER A 48 7.05 8.28 -1.31
N MET A 49 6.45 7.10 -1.51
CA MET A 49 6.83 6.15 -2.57
C MET A 49 6.36 6.59 -3.96
N SER A 50 5.18 7.22 -4.06
CA SER A 50 4.65 7.76 -5.32
C SER A 50 5.54 8.89 -5.87
N ILE A 51 5.95 9.82 -5.00
CA ILE A 51 6.85 10.93 -5.36
C ILE A 51 8.18 10.42 -5.91
N LYS A 52 8.72 9.33 -5.36
CA LYS A 52 10.00 8.75 -5.76
C LYS A 52 9.98 8.12 -7.16
N LYS A 53 8.79 7.75 -7.67
CA LYS A 53 8.60 7.10 -8.99
C LYS A 53 8.40 8.08 -10.15
N GLN A 54 8.29 9.40 -9.91
CA GLN A 54 8.24 10.35 -11.02
C GLN A 54 9.62 10.44 -11.69
N PRO A 55 9.77 10.06 -12.97
CA PRO A 55 11.02 10.30 -13.68
C PRO A 55 11.21 11.82 -13.72
N LYS A 56 12.38 12.30 -13.24
CA LYS A 56 12.81 13.68 -13.50
C LYS A 56 12.59 13.95 -14.97
N LYS A 57 11.69 14.88 -15.31
CA LYS A 57 11.58 15.41 -16.67
C LYS A 57 12.97 15.95 -17.01
N ILE A 58 13.65 15.25 -17.90
CA ILE A 58 14.88 15.72 -18.53
C ILE A 58 14.40 16.86 -19.44
N LEU A 59 14.59 18.08 -18.97
CA LEU A 59 14.60 19.29 -19.79
C LEU A 59 16.03 19.48 -20.31
#